data_AF-A8W434-F1
#
_entry.id   AF-A8W434-F1
#
_cell.length_a   1.000
_cell.length_b   1.000
_cell.length_c   1.000
_cell.angle_alpha   90.00
_cell.angle_beta   90.00
_cell.angle_gamma   90.00
#
_symmetry.space_group_name_H-M   'P 1'
#
loop_
_entity.id
_entity.type
_entity.pdbx_description
1 polymer ?
#
loop_
_entity_poly.entity_id
_entity_poly.type
_entity_poly.pdbx_seq_one_letter_code
_entity_poly.pdbx_strand_id
1 'polypeptide(L)' 'PERKHRLPSAYNRFMKEEIQRIKEANPEIPHREAFSTAAKN' A
#
# COMPACT_ATOMS: atom_id res chain seq x y z
N PRO A 1 14.86 -10.98 -21.31
CA PRO A 1 15.07 -10.42 -19.96
C PRO A 1 13.84 -10.69 -19.07
N GLU A 2 13.83 -11.84 -18.41
CA GLU A 2 12.75 -12.26 -17.53
C GLU A 2 12.75 -11.41 -16.26
N ARG A 3 11.63 -10.75 -15.98
CA ARG A 3 11.46 -9.92 -14.79
C ARG A 3 11.58 -10.81 -13.57
N LYS A 4 12.75 -10.80 -12.92
CA LYS A 4 12.99 -11.48 -11.64
C LYS A 4 11.89 -11.01 -10.67
N HIS A 5 11.06 -11.93 -10.19
CA HIS A 5 10.12 -11.70 -9.09
C HIS A 5 10.92 -11.22 -7.89
N ARG A 6 11.02 -9.90 -7.73
CA ARG A 6 11.68 -9.28 -6.59
C ARG A 6 10.82 -9.60 -5.37
N LEU A 7 11.45 -10.18 -4.34
CA LEU A 7 10.82 -10.30 -3.03
C LEU A 7 10.28 -8.92 -2.63
N PRO A 8 9.04 -8.83 -2.13
CA PRO A 8 8.49 -7.55 -1.70
C PRO A 8 9.37 -7.02 -0.57
N SER A 9 10.00 -5.87 -0.82
CA SER A 9 10.73 -5.09 0.19
C SER A 9 9.85 -4.87 1.42
N ALA A 10 10.47 -4.67 2.59
CA ALA A 10 9.76 -4.31 3.82
C ALA A 10 8.80 -3.13 3.59
N TYR A 11 9.20 -2.17 2.76
CA TYR A 11 8.36 -1.05 2.33
C TYR A 11 7.08 -1.51 1.61
N ASN A 12 7.17 -2.47 0.70
CA ASN A 12 5.99 -2.94 -0.05
C ASN A 12 5.02 -3.72 0.85
N ARG A 13 5.53 -4.42 1.87
CA ARG A 13 4.69 -5.10 2.86
C ARG A 13 3.97 -4.08 3.74
N PHE A 14 4.71 -3.11 4.27
CA PHE A 14 4.16 -1.99 5.04
C PHE A 14 3.09 -1.23 4.25
N MET A 15 3.38 -0.82 3.01
CA MET A 15 2.43 -0.07 2.20
C MET A 15 1.14 -0.87 1.92
N LYS A 16 1.25 -2.19 1.73
CA LYS A 16 0.07 -3.04 1.52
C LYS A 16 -0.81 -3.08 2.77
N GLU A 17 -0.21 -3.29 3.95
CA GLU A 17 -0.91 -3.35 5.22
C GLU A 17 -1.54 -2.00 5.59
N GLU A 18 -0.79 -0.91 5.41
CA GLU A 18 -1.25 0.42 5.80
C GLU A 18 -2.37 0.95 4.89
N ILE A 19 -2.26 0.73 3.57
CA ILE A 19 -3.36 1.07 2.63
C ILE A 19 -4.61 0.25 2.95
N GLN A 20 -4.44 -1.02 3.30
CA GLN A 20 -5.55 -1.89 3.65
C GLN A 20 -6.25 -1.40 4.92
N ARG A 21 -5.50 -1.05 5.97
CA ARG A 21 -6.03 -0.44 7.19
C ARG A 21 -6.84 0.82 6.93
N ILE A 22 -6.35 1.71 6.06
CA ILE A 22 -7.04 2.96 5.71
C ILE A 22 -8.34 2.69 4.96
N LYS A 23 -8.34 1.72 4.03
CA LYS A 23 -9.55 1.31 3.32
C LYS A 23 -10.56 0.59 4.21
N GLU A 24 -10.09 -0.17 5.21
CA GLU A 24 -10.96 -0.80 6.21
C GLU A 24 -11.61 0.25 7.12
N ALA A 25 -10.88 1.31 7.48
CA ALA A 25 -11.41 2.42 8.25
C ALA A 25 -12.37 3.31 7.43
N ASN A 26 -12.08 3.54 6.14
CA ASN A 26 -12.89 4.34 5.22
C ASN A 26 -13.00 3.64 3.86
N PRO A 27 -14.00 2.75 3.65
CA PRO A 27 -14.12 1.98 2.41
C PRO A 27 -14.41 2.81 1.16
N GLU A 28 -14.93 4.03 1.31
CA GLU A 28 -15.21 4.95 0.20
C GLU A 28 -13.97 5.74 -0.27
N ILE A 29 -12.85 5.68 0.46
CA ILE A 29 -11.66 6.45 0.12
C ILE A 29 -11.03 5.94 -1.20
N PRO A 30 -10.74 6.82 -2.17
CA PRO A 30 -10.05 6.44 -3.39
C PRO A 30 -8.65 5.88 -3.11
N HIS A 31 -8.20 4.89 -3.88
CA HIS A 31 -6.88 4.26 -3.68
C HIS A 31 -5.73 5.28 -3.70
N ARG A 32 -5.80 6.32 -4.54
CA ARG A 32 -4.79 7.38 -4.61
C ARG A 32 -4.65 8.13 -3.28
N GLU A 33 -5.77 8.41 -2.63
CA GLU A 33 -5.80 9.12 -1.36
C GLU A 33 -5.37 8.19 -0.22
N ALA A 34 -5.85 6.93 -0.22
CA ALA A 34 -5.37 5.90 0.71
C ALA A 34 -3.84 5.70 0.64
N PHE A 35 -3.28 5.66 -0.58
CA PHE A 35 -1.84 5.54 -0.81
C PHE A 35 -1.08 6.76 -0.28
N SER A 36 -1.60 7.95 -0.56
CA SER A 36 -0.98 9.21 -0.09
C SER A 36 -1.02 9.33 1.43
N THR A 37 -2.09 8.85 2.08
CA THR A 37 -2.22 8.80 3.53
C THR A 37 -1.28 7.75 4.13
N ALA A 38 -1.20 6.56 3.54
CA ALA A 38 -0.28 5.51 3.99
C ALA A 38 1.19 5.95 3.93
N ALA A 39 1.58 6.68 2.88
CA ALA A 39 2.94 7.18 2.68
C ALA A 39 3.31 8.37 3.60
N LYS A 40 2.35 8.95 4.32
CA LYS A 40 2.57 10.07 5.25
C LYS A 40 2.79 9.61 6.70
N ASN A 41 2.67 8.32 6.99
CA ASN A 41 3.10 7.72 8.26
C ASN A 41 4.60 7.51 8.28
#